data_AF-A0ABD3UR13-F1
#
_entry.id   AF-A0ABD3UR13-F1
#
_cell.length_a   1.000
_cell.length_b   1.000
_cell.length_c   1.000
_cell.angle_alpha   90.00
_cell.angle_beta   90.00
_cell.angle_gamma   90.00
#
_symmetry.space_group_name_H-M   'P 1'
#
loop_
_entity.id
_entity.type
_entity.pdbx_description
1 polymer ?
#
loop_
_entity_poly.entity_id
_entity_poly.type
_entity_poly.pdbx_seq_one_letter_code
_entity_poly.pdbx_strand_id
1 'polypeptide(L)' 'STVYRRMRQYDIAKMEFSNMNDDEIGIHVGKVIKEFSFCGENILRQILKLQGVHVQRWRLRDIIHSKDKKGVEDRKKW' A
#
# COMPACT_ATOMS: atom_id res chain seq x y z
N SER A 1 -13.44 -26.20 4.34
CA SER A 1 -11.98 -26.05 4.30
C SER A 1 -11.59 -24.81 3.53
N THR A 2 -11.28 -23.72 4.22
CA THR A 2 -10.86 -22.46 3.59
C THR A 2 -9.42 -22.56 3.11
N VAL A 3 -9.13 -22.09 1.89
CA VAL A 3 -7.80 -22.07 1.28
C VAL A 3 -6.75 -21.52 2.26
N TYR A 4 -7.07 -20.44 2.99
CA TYR A 4 -6.21 -19.83 4.01
C TYR A 4 -5.75 -20.78 5.12
N ARG A 5 -6.61 -21.70 5.59
CA ARG A 5 -6.25 -22.68 6.63
C ARG A 5 -5.18 -23.65 6.13
N ARG A 6 -5.32 -24.10 4.88
CA ARG A 6 -4.33 -24.99 4.22
C ARG A 6 -3.02 -24.25 3.94
N MET A 7 -3.09 -22.99 3.50
CA MET A 7 -1.88 -22.19 3.26
C MET A 7 -1.04 -22.03 4.52
N ARG A 8 -1.67 -21.76 5.68
CA ARG A 8 -0.99 -21.71 6.97
C ARG A 8 -0.42 -23.06 7.40
N GLN A 9 -1.13 -24.16 7.14
CA GLN A 9 -0.70 -25.52 7.48
C GLN A 9 0.55 -25.96 6.70
N TYR A 10 0.71 -25.50 5.46
CA TYR A 10 1.83 -25.85 4.59
C TYR A 10 2.88 -24.73 4.48
N ASP A 11 2.84 -23.75 5.39
CA ASP A 11 3.72 -22.57 5.39
C ASP A 11 3.82 -21.84 4.04
N ILE A 12 2.73 -21.89 3.26
CA ILE A 12 2.62 -21.20 1.99
C ILE A 12 2.26 -19.74 2.30
N ALA A 13 3.28 -18.95 2.62
CA ALA A 13 3.14 -17.51 2.86
C ALA A 13 2.75 -16.80 1.54
N LYS A 14 1.44 -16.56 1.35
CA LYS A 14 0.93 -15.88 0.14
C LYS A 14 1.36 -14.41 0.00
N MET A 15 1.88 -13.81 1.08
CA MET A 15 2.13 -12.37 1.15
C MET A 15 3.54 -12.10 1.67
N GLU A 16 4.50 -12.15 0.76
CA GLU A 16 5.80 -11.53 0.98
C GLU A 16 5.63 -10.02 0.95
N PHE A 17 6.04 -9.36 2.03
CA PHE A 17 6.10 -7.91 2.14
C PHE A 17 7.56 -7.47 2.05
N SER A 18 7.79 -6.34 1.42
CA SER A 18 9.11 -5.75 1.32
C SER A 18 9.59 -5.33 2.71
N ASN A 19 10.82 -5.72 3.06
CA ASN A 19 11.48 -5.27 4.28
C ASN A 19 12.06 -3.87 4.06
N MET A 20 11.20 -2.85 4.11
CA MET A 20 11.55 -1.43 3.99
C MET A 20 11.09 -0.65 5.21
N ASN A 21 11.76 0.46 5.52
CA ASN A 21 11.35 1.37 6.58
C ASN A 21 10.20 2.31 6.11
N ASP A 22 9.56 3.02 7.04
CA ASP A 22 8.42 3.89 6.72
C ASP A 22 8.81 5.08 5.83
N ASP A 23 10.03 5.59 5.96
CA ASP A 23 10.53 6.71 5.18
C ASP A 23 10.75 6.35 3.71
N GLU A 24 11.36 5.19 3.46
CA GLU A 24 11.58 4.59 2.14
C GLU A 24 10.24 4.35 1.44
N ILE A 25 9.30 3.71 2.12
CA ILE A 25 7.95 3.52 1.60
C ILE A 25 7.31 4.88 1.31
N GLY A 26 7.48 5.84 2.21
CA GLY A 26 6.99 7.20 2.05
C GLY A 26 7.59 7.94 0.85
N ILE A 27 8.82 7.64 0.44
CA ILE A 27 9.44 8.20 -0.77
C ILE A 27 8.77 7.61 -2.00
N HIS A 28 8.57 6.29 -2.04
CA HIS A 28 7.87 5.62 -3.14
C HIS A 28 6.42 6.11 -3.27
N VAL A 29 5.68 6.13 -2.15
CA VAL A 29 4.30 6.65 -2.10
C VAL A 29 4.25 8.11 -2.57
N GLY A 30 5.17 8.96 -2.10
CA GLY A 30 5.22 10.36 -2.51
C GLY A 30 5.46 10.57 -4.00
N LYS A 31 6.30 9.73 -4.63
CA LYS A 31 6.51 9.75 -6.09
C LYS A 31 5.23 9.38 -6.83
N VAL A 32 4.58 8.29 -6.42
CA VAL A 32 3.35 7.82 -7.07
C VAL A 32 2.21 8.82 -6.88
N ILE A 33 2.04 9.43 -5.71
CA ILE A 33 1.01 10.45 -5.47
C ILE A 33 1.25 11.71 -6.31
N LYS A 34 2.52 12.12 -6.51
CA LYS A 34 2.81 13.27 -7.39
C LYS A 34 2.45 13.00 -8.85
N GLU A 35 2.66 11.78 -9.31
CA GLU A 35 2.34 11.35 -10.68
C GLU A 35 0.83 11.06 -10.86
N PHE A 36 0.19 10.55 -9.82
CA PHE A 36 -1.20 10.10 -9.82
C PHE A 36 -1.98 10.67 -8.62
N SER A 37 -2.15 11.99 -8.58
CA SER A 37 -2.72 12.73 -7.46
C SER A 37 -4.13 12.31 -7.06
N PHE A 38 -4.93 11.81 -8.00
CA PHE A 38 -6.32 11.41 -7.77
C PHE A 38 -6.51 9.90 -7.54
N CYS A 39 -5.43 9.10 -7.54
CA CYS A 39 -5.56 7.66 -7.32
C CYS A 39 -5.91 7.33 -5.86
N GLY A 40 -6.90 6.46 -5.66
CA GLY A 40 -7.26 5.94 -4.33
C GLY A 40 -6.26 4.89 -3.82
N GLU A 41 -6.37 4.54 -2.53
CA GLU A 41 -5.49 3.57 -1.82
C GLU A 41 -5.29 2.27 -2.60
N ASN A 42 -6.35 1.74 -3.23
CA ASN A 42 -6.29 0.49 -3.99
C ASN A 42 -5.41 0.57 -5.23
N ILE A 43 -5.50 1.66 -5.99
CA ILE A 43 -4.71 1.86 -7.21
C ILE A 43 -3.27 2.15 -6.83
N LEU A 44 -3.05 3.02 -5.84
CA LEU A 44 -1.72 3.29 -5.28
C LEU A 44 -1.01 2.00 -4.85
N ARG A 45 -1.72 1.12 -4.15
CA ARG A 45 -1.19 -0.19 -3.75
C ARG A 45 -0.83 -1.07 -4.94
N GLN A 46 -1.62 -1.07 -6.02
CA GLN A 46 -1.31 -1.84 -7.23
C GLN A 46 -0.08 -1.29 -7.95
N ILE A 47 0.06 0.04 -8.05
CA ILE A 47 1.23 0.66 -8.68
C ILE A 47 2.49 0.35 -7.89
N LEU A 48 2.45 0.49 -6.56
CA LEU A 48 3.57 0.10 -5.69
C LEU A 48 3.92 -1.39 -5.86
N LYS A 49 2.91 -2.24 -5.99
CA LYS A 49 3.10 -3.67 -6.26
C LYS A 49 3.85 -3.91 -7.59
N LEU A 50 3.48 -3.20 -8.65
CA LEU A 50 4.15 -3.26 -9.95
C LEU A 50 5.60 -2.77 -9.88
N GLN A 51 5.91 -1.86 -8.96
CA GLN A 51 7.26 -1.40 -8.67
C GLN A 51 8.06 -2.36 -7.76
N GLY A 52 7.51 -3.53 -7.40
CA GLY A 52 8.14 -4.48 -6.48
C GLY A 52 8.05 -4.09 -5.00
N VAL A 53 7.27 -3.04 -4.68
CA VAL A 53 7.08 -2.52 -3.34
C VAL A 53 5.79 -3.11 -2.75
N HIS A 54 5.93 -4.22 -2.03
CA HIS A 54 4.82 -4.89 -1.34
C HIS A 54 4.70 -4.40 0.10
N VAL A 55 3.66 -3.61 0.40
CA VAL A 55 3.46 -3.03 1.73
C VAL A 55 2.16 -3.55 2.35
N GLN A 56 2.18 -3.73 3.68
CA GLN A 56 0.96 -4.05 4.42
C GLN A 56 -0.07 -2.92 4.26
N ARG A 57 -1.34 -3.28 4.09
CA ARG A 57 -2.42 -2.31 3.84
C ARG A 57 -2.52 -1.23 4.92
N TRP A 58 -2.44 -1.62 6.19
CA TRP A 58 -2.52 -0.69 7.32
C TRP A 58 -1.37 0.33 7.28
N ARG A 59 -0.16 -0.14 6.99
CA ARG A 59 1.06 0.67 6.94
C ARG A 59 1.03 1.66 5.77
N LEU A 60 0.56 1.22 4.60
CA LEU A 60 0.34 2.10 3.44
C LEU A 60 -0.68 3.20 3.75
N ARG A 61 -1.77 2.85 4.45
CA ARG A 61 -2.78 3.81 4.88
C ARG A 61 -2.19 4.87 5.80
N ASP A 62 -1.44 4.48 6.82
CA ASP A 62 -0.85 5.42 7.77
C ASP A 62 0.10 6.41 7.06
N ILE A 63 0.90 5.93 6.12
CA ILE A 63 1.81 6.77 5.32
C ILE A 63 1.04 7.74 4.41
N ILE A 64 -0.04 7.28 3.75
CA ILE A 64 -0.89 8.15 2.92
C ILE A 64 -1.55 9.23 3.78
N HIS A 65 -2.11 8.86 4.94
CA HIS A 65 -2.72 9.82 5.87
C HIS A 65 -1.70 10.79 6.47
N SER A 66 -0.44 10.38 6.63
CA SER A 66 0.63 11.26 7.11
C SER A 66 1.08 12.25 6.03
N LYS A 67 1.34 11.77 4.80
CA LYS A 67 1.93 12.57 3.72
C LYS A 67 0.93 13.32 2.85
N ASP A 68 -0.30 12.83 2.73
CA ASP A 68 -1.32 13.34 1.81
C ASP A 68 -2.65 13.60 2.54
N LYS A 69 -2.60 14.28 3.70
CA LYS A 69 -3.82 14.69 4.42
C LYS A 69 -4.80 15.45 3.53
N LYS A 70 -4.28 16.36 2.70
CA LYS A 70 -5.09 17.19 1.81
C LYS A 70 -5.74 16.36 0.70
N GLY A 71 -5.00 15.51 0.01
CA GLY A 71 -5.58 14.64 -1.03
C GLY A 71 -6.55 13.61 -0.46
N VAL A 72 -6.35 13.14 0.78
CA VAL A 72 -7.34 12.30 1.48
C VAL A 72 -8.65 13.05 1.70
N GLU A 73 -8.61 14.30 2.17
CA GLU A 73 -9.81 15.11 2.38
C GLU A 73 -10.48 15.52 1.06
N ASP A 74 -9.71 15.89 0.05
CA ASP A 74 -10.25 16.29 -1.26
C ASP A 74 -10.94 15.11 -1.97
N ARG A 75 -10.46 13.86 -1.78
CA ARG A 75 -11.11 12.65 -2.30
C ARG A 75 -12.45 12.31 -1.62
N LYS A 76 -12.71 12.80 -0.40
CA LYS A 76 -14.01 12.58 0.27
C LYS A 76 -15.13 13.47 -0.25
N LYS A 77 -14.78 14.55 -0.97
CA LYS A 77 -15.73 15.56 -1.46
C LYS A 77 -16.41 15.20 -2.78
N TRP A 78 -16.04 14.07 -3.39
CA TRP A 78 -16.58 13.58 -4.66
C TRP A 78 -17.37 12.28 -4.46
#